data_AF-A0AAD6RB84-F1
#
_entry.id   AF-A0AAD6RB84-F1
#
_cell.length_a   1.000
_cell.length_b   1.000
_cell.length_c   1.000
_cell.angle_alpha   90.00
_cell.angle_beta   90.00
_cell.angle_gamma   90.00
#
_symmetry.space_group_name_H-M   'P 1'
#
loop_
_entity.id
_entity.type
_entity.pdbx_description
1 polymer ?
#
loop_
_entity_poly.entity_id
_entity_poly.type
_entity_poly.pdbx_seq_one_letter_code
_entity_poly.pdbx_strand_id
1 'polypeptide(L)'
;MKKKGSPKISLWGDVLYYGDNHSAVLQLHCREDVQKLIEAGHKLIVLDVGLKRCGPCVKVYPTVIKLSRQMSDTVVFARMNGDEIDSCMQFLKDMDVFEVPYFLFIRDGKICGRHVGSGNGELTGEILTYQGVRVTYESRIQILGQDF
;
A
#
# COMPACT_ATOMS: atom_id res chain seq x y z
N MET A 1 -41.20 -2.83 -7.52
CA MET A 1 -40.01 -3.30 -6.77
C MET A 1 -38.94 -3.78 -7.74
N LYS A 2 -37.83 -3.04 -7.93
CA LYS A 2 -36.68 -3.51 -8.71
C LYS A 2 -35.59 -4.00 -7.74
N LYS A 3 -35.38 -5.32 -7.65
CA LYS A 3 -34.19 -5.87 -6.99
C LYS A 3 -33.00 -5.65 -7.95
N LYS A 4 -32.13 -4.70 -7.65
CA LYS A 4 -30.84 -4.56 -8.36
C LYS A 4 -29.95 -5.72 -7.93
N GLY A 5 -29.81 -6.72 -8.81
CA GLY A 5 -28.82 -7.77 -8.65
C GLY A 5 -27.42 -7.17 -8.72
N SER A 6 -26.59 -7.49 -7.72
CA SER A 6 -25.15 -7.23 -7.72
C SER A 6 -24.51 -7.84 -8.98
N PRO A 7 -23.57 -7.16 -9.67
CA PRO A 7 -22.90 -7.75 -10.81
C PRO A 7 -22.02 -8.90 -10.32
N LYS A 8 -22.27 -10.12 -10.83
CA LYS A 8 -21.33 -11.24 -10.69
C LYS A 8 -20.15 -10.96 -11.59
N ILE A 9 -18.99 -10.66 -11.00
CA ILE A 9 -17.73 -10.49 -11.73
C ILE A 9 -17.12 -11.88 -11.95
N SER A 10 -16.99 -12.23 -13.23
CA SER A 10 -16.32 -13.44 -13.73
C SER A 10 -14.80 -13.26 -13.61
N LEU A 11 -14.12 -14.24 -13.03
CA LEU A 11 -12.69 -14.23 -12.68
C LEU A 11 -11.86 -15.06 -13.66
N TRP A 12 -11.55 -14.53 -14.84
CA TRP A 12 -10.66 -15.22 -15.79
C TRP A 12 -9.69 -14.21 -16.44
N GLY A 13 -8.38 -14.46 -16.28
CA GLY A 13 -7.28 -13.89 -17.06
C GLY A 13 -7.00 -12.40 -16.81
N ASP A 14 -5.94 -12.10 -16.06
CA ASP A 14 -5.19 -10.82 -16.10
C ASP A 14 -6.00 -9.51 -15.99
N VAL A 15 -7.15 -9.54 -15.32
CA VAL A 15 -7.94 -8.34 -15.01
C VAL A 15 -7.48 -7.78 -13.67
N LEU A 16 -6.88 -6.58 -13.71
CA LEU A 16 -6.65 -5.72 -12.55
C LEU A 16 -7.90 -5.72 -11.67
N TYR A 17 -7.74 -6.12 -10.41
CA TYR A 17 -8.81 -6.48 -9.46
C TYR A 17 -9.87 -5.36 -9.23
N TYR A 18 -9.64 -4.15 -9.76
CA TYR A 18 -10.57 -3.00 -9.66
C TYR A 18 -10.78 -2.21 -10.96
N GLY A 19 -10.40 -2.71 -12.14
CA GLY A 19 -10.71 -2.05 -13.42
C GLY A 19 -10.07 -0.66 -13.62
N ASP A 20 -9.09 -0.30 -12.79
CA ASP A 20 -8.36 0.95 -12.89
C ASP A 20 -7.11 0.76 -13.75
N ASN A 21 -7.23 1.05 -15.06
CA ASN A 21 -6.09 1.08 -15.99
C ASN A 21 -5.13 2.28 -15.74
N HIS A 22 -5.35 3.03 -14.65
CA HIS A 22 -4.58 4.20 -14.19
C HIS A 22 -4.33 4.11 -12.67
N SER A 23 -3.95 2.93 -12.22
CA SER A 23 -3.41 2.73 -10.88
C SER A 23 -2.07 3.47 -10.79
N ALA A 24 -1.96 4.48 -9.91
CA ALA A 24 -0.67 5.11 -9.57
C ALA A 24 0.23 4.19 -8.70
N VAL A 25 -0.20 2.94 -8.49
CA VAL A 25 0.56 1.90 -7.79
C VAL A 25 1.41 1.15 -8.81
N LEU A 26 2.72 1.14 -8.58
CA LEU A 26 3.68 0.41 -9.40
C LEU A 26 3.57 -1.09 -9.09
N GLN A 27 3.41 -1.93 -10.11
CA GLN A 27 3.47 -3.37 -9.93
C GLN A 27 4.92 -3.82 -9.99
N LEU A 28 5.38 -4.55 -8.97
CA LEU A 28 6.71 -5.14 -8.89
C LEU A 28 6.59 -6.65 -9.04
N HIS A 29 7.39 -7.22 -9.93
CA HIS A 29 7.31 -8.62 -10.34
C HIS A 29 8.49 -9.46 -9.84
N CYS A 30 9.54 -8.82 -9.33
CA CYS A 30 10.69 -9.49 -8.73
C CYS A 30 11.40 -8.60 -7.70
N ARG A 31 12.40 -9.17 -7.01
CA ARG A 31 13.27 -8.43 -6.08
C ARG A 31 13.98 -7.26 -6.74
N GLU A 32 14.42 -7.42 -7.98
CA GLU A 32 15.20 -6.42 -8.70
C GLU A 32 14.35 -5.17 -8.99
N ASP A 33 13.05 -5.32 -9.19
CA ASP A 33 12.14 -4.18 -9.34
C ASP A 33 12.05 -3.36 -8.05
N VAL A 34 12.04 -4.03 -6.89
CA VAL A 34 12.07 -3.36 -5.59
C VAL A 34 13.37 -2.58 -5.42
N GLN A 35 14.51 -3.18 -5.78
CA GLN A 35 15.82 -2.52 -5.70
C GLN A 35 15.88 -1.27 -6.59
N LYS A 36 15.48 -1.39 -7.85
CA LYS A 36 15.41 -0.25 -8.79
C LYS A 36 14.51 0.86 -8.27
N LEU A 37 13.37 0.51 -7.70
CA LEU A 37 12.44 1.50 -7.13
C LEU A 37 13.08 2.27 -5.97
N ILE A 38 13.78 1.57 -5.10
CA ILE A 38 14.49 2.17 -3.95
C ILE A 38 15.62 3.11 -4.42
N GLU A 39 16.35 2.74 -5.48
CA GLU A 39 17.44 3.53 -6.04
C GLU A 39 16.95 4.78 -6.80
N ALA A 40 15.75 4.72 -7.38
CA ALA A 40 15.24 5.78 -8.26
C ALA A 40 14.70 7.02 -7.53
N GLY A 41 14.50 6.98 -6.21
CA GLY A 41 13.68 8.00 -5.54
C GLY A 41 14.09 8.39 -4.13
N HIS A 42 13.71 9.62 -3.76
CA HIS A 42 13.86 10.18 -2.42
C HIS A 42 12.52 10.26 -1.66
N LYS A 43 11.40 9.95 -2.33
CA LYS A 43 10.06 9.93 -1.71
C LYS A 43 9.94 8.73 -0.77
N LEU A 44 8.98 8.80 0.16
CA LEU A 44 8.57 7.62 0.91
C LEU A 44 8.03 6.58 -0.06
N ILE A 45 8.49 5.34 0.03
CA ILE A 45 7.92 4.21 -0.67
C ILE A 45 7.05 3.43 0.31
N VAL A 46 5.82 3.13 -0.09
CA VAL A 46 4.92 2.19 0.57
C VAL A 46 4.80 0.97 -0.32
N LEU A 47 5.46 -0.12 0.08
CA LEU A 47 5.41 -1.39 -0.62
C LEU A 47 4.37 -2.30 0.03
N ASP A 48 3.27 -2.52 -0.67
CA ASP A 48 2.18 -3.44 -0.37
C ASP A 48 2.51 -4.85 -0.86
N VAL A 49 2.81 -5.75 0.06
CA VAL A 49 3.11 -7.16 -0.22
C VAL A 49 1.86 -7.98 0.09
N GLY A 50 1.34 -8.65 -0.94
CA GLY A 50 0.19 -9.54 -0.82
C GLY A 50 0.38 -10.84 -1.59
N LEU A 51 -0.71 -11.62 -1.73
CA LEU A 51 -0.76 -12.84 -2.55
C LEU A 51 -1.91 -12.73 -3.55
N LYS A 52 -1.82 -13.43 -4.69
CA LYS A 52 -2.81 -13.36 -5.79
C LYS A 52 -4.23 -13.72 -5.35
N ARG A 53 -4.38 -14.64 -4.40
CA ARG A 53 -5.68 -15.13 -3.89
C ARG A 53 -5.85 -14.91 -2.39
N CYS A 54 -5.69 -13.66 -1.95
CA CYS A 54 -5.78 -13.26 -0.55
C CYS A 54 -6.95 -12.28 -0.33
N GLY A 55 -8.01 -12.73 0.35
CA GLY A 55 -9.19 -11.91 0.64
C GLY A 55 -8.89 -10.61 1.41
N PRO A 56 -8.11 -10.65 2.51
CA PRO A 56 -7.68 -9.43 3.22
C PRO A 56 -6.85 -8.47 2.35
N CYS A 57 -5.98 -9.00 1.49
CA CYS A 57 -5.18 -8.21 0.55
C CYS A 57 -6.06 -7.48 -0.47
N VAL A 58 -7.06 -8.19 -0.99
CA VAL A 58 -8.09 -7.62 -1.86
C VAL A 58 -8.86 -6.50 -1.16
N LYS A 59 -9.22 -6.71 0.12
CA LYS A 59 -10.01 -5.76 0.90
C LYS A 59 -9.30 -4.43 1.12
N VAL A 60 -7.99 -4.44 1.36
CA VAL A 60 -7.21 -3.20 1.62
C VAL A 60 -6.81 -2.48 0.35
N TYR A 61 -6.70 -3.17 -0.79
CA TYR A 61 -6.15 -2.61 -2.03
C TYR A 61 -6.89 -1.35 -2.56
N PRO A 62 -8.23 -1.23 -2.46
CA PRO A 62 -8.92 0.03 -2.79
C PRO A 62 -8.43 1.24 -1.99
N THR A 63 -8.07 1.04 -0.73
CA THR A 63 -7.47 2.09 0.11
C THR A 63 -6.09 2.47 -0.41
N VAL A 64 -5.27 1.50 -0.80
CA VAL A 64 -3.94 1.74 -1.42
C VAL A 64 -4.07 2.56 -2.70
N ILE A 65 -5.02 2.22 -3.58
CA ILE A 65 -5.29 2.95 -4.83
C ILE A 65 -5.76 4.38 -4.55
N LYS A 66 -6.63 4.57 -3.56
CA LYS A 66 -7.08 5.91 -3.16
C LYS A 66 -5.91 6.75 -2.63
N LEU A 67 -5.09 6.19 -1.74
CA LEU A 67 -3.98 6.91 -1.12
C LEU A 67 -2.87 7.23 -2.13
N SER A 68 -2.60 6.34 -3.10
CA SER A 68 -1.60 6.62 -4.15
C SER A 68 -1.95 7.82 -5.02
N ARG A 69 -3.25 8.06 -5.24
CA ARG A 69 -3.74 9.27 -5.91
C ARG A 69 -3.64 10.51 -5.04
N GLN A 70 -3.95 10.38 -3.75
CA GLN A 70 -3.99 11.52 -2.83
C GLN A 70 -2.60 11.99 -2.38
N MET A 71 -1.60 11.09 -2.42
CA MET A 71 -0.26 11.34 -1.88
C MET A 71 0.84 11.26 -2.94
N SER A 72 0.50 11.31 -4.24
CA SER A 72 1.44 11.14 -5.37
C SER A 72 2.66 12.06 -5.32
N ASP A 73 2.51 13.25 -4.73
CA ASP A 73 3.58 14.24 -4.63
C ASP A 73 4.63 13.87 -3.57
N THR A 74 4.28 13.04 -2.59
CA THR A 74 5.10 12.77 -1.40
C THR A 74 5.38 11.29 -1.16
N VAL A 75 4.58 10.39 -1.72
CA VAL A 75 4.66 8.94 -1.52
C VAL A 75 4.55 8.21 -2.86
N VAL A 76 5.41 7.21 -3.04
CA VAL A 76 5.32 6.24 -4.13
C VAL A 76 4.71 4.96 -3.58
N PHE A 77 3.64 4.49 -4.20
CA PHE A 77 3.01 3.22 -3.83
C PHE A 77 3.44 2.15 -4.82
N ALA A 78 3.80 0.99 -4.30
CA ALA A 78 4.13 -0.17 -5.10
C ALA A 78 3.50 -1.42 -4.50
N ARG A 79 3.23 -2.42 -5.34
CA ARG A 79 2.64 -3.68 -4.93
C ARG A 79 3.43 -4.86 -5.48
N MET A 80 3.66 -5.86 -4.65
CA MET A 80 4.23 -7.15 -5.03
C MET A 80 3.27 -8.28 -4.65
N ASN A 81 3.10 -9.24 -5.56
CA ASN A 81 2.50 -10.52 -5.21
C ASN A 81 3.61 -11.52 -4.85
N GLY A 82 3.65 -11.93 -3.59
CA GLY A 82 4.69 -12.81 -3.04
C GLY A 82 4.71 -14.21 -3.64
N ASP A 83 3.57 -14.68 -4.15
CA ASP A 83 3.38 -15.98 -4.81
C ASP A 83 3.47 -15.88 -6.35
N GLU A 84 4.09 -14.83 -6.88
CA GLU A 84 4.19 -14.65 -8.33
C GLU A 84 5.28 -15.52 -8.97
N ILE A 85 6.51 -15.42 -8.48
CA ILE A 85 7.70 -16.18 -8.92
C ILE A 85 8.64 -16.41 -7.72
N ASP A 86 9.63 -17.29 -7.89
CA ASP A 86 10.60 -17.64 -6.84
C ASP A 86 11.34 -16.43 -6.23
N SER A 87 11.68 -15.44 -7.06
CA SER A 87 12.32 -14.19 -6.59
C SER A 87 11.42 -13.42 -5.61
N CYS A 88 10.11 -13.37 -5.84
CA CYS A 88 9.16 -12.78 -4.90
C CYS A 88 9.08 -13.57 -3.59
N MET A 89 9.00 -14.91 -3.68
CA MET A 89 8.98 -15.76 -2.48
C MET A 89 10.25 -15.59 -1.64
N GLN A 90 11.42 -15.47 -2.29
CA GLN A 90 12.67 -15.20 -1.61
C GLN A 90 12.68 -13.80 -0.97
N PHE A 91 12.12 -12.80 -1.65
CA PHE A 91 11.97 -11.46 -1.08
C PHE A 91 11.14 -11.48 0.22
N LEU A 92 10.03 -12.22 0.26
CA LEU A 92 9.21 -12.36 1.49
C LEU A 92 10.04 -12.95 2.64
N LYS A 93 10.84 -13.99 2.36
CA LYS A 93 11.72 -14.63 3.38
C LYS A 93 12.79 -13.66 3.88
N ASP A 94 13.50 -13.01 2.96
CA ASP A 94 14.56 -12.06 3.32
C ASP A 94 14.04 -10.88 4.14
N MET A 95 12.78 -10.52 3.92
CA MET A 95 12.11 -9.43 4.63
C MET A 95 11.30 -9.92 5.83
N ASP A 96 11.36 -11.18 6.27
CA ASP A 96 10.58 -11.72 7.39
C ASP A 96 9.06 -11.47 7.27
N VAL A 97 8.53 -11.59 6.05
CA VAL A 97 7.09 -11.44 5.76
C VAL A 97 6.40 -12.81 5.88
N PHE A 98 5.73 -13.03 7.01
CA PHE A 98 5.01 -14.28 7.30
C PHE A 98 3.49 -14.18 7.14
N GLU A 99 2.95 -12.96 7.16
CA GLU A 99 1.53 -12.68 7.09
C GLU A 99 1.26 -11.57 6.08
N VAL A 100 0.13 -11.62 5.40
CA VAL A 100 -0.27 -10.63 4.39
C VAL A 100 -1.72 -10.16 4.60
N PRO A 101 -2.07 -8.92 4.21
CA PRO A 101 -1.22 -7.91 3.56
C PRO A 101 -0.18 -7.32 4.53
N TYR A 102 1.01 -7.09 3.97
CA TYR A 102 2.18 -6.59 4.69
C TYR A 102 2.69 -5.34 3.99
N PHE A 103 2.99 -4.30 4.76
CA PHE A 103 3.45 -3.02 4.25
C PHE A 103 4.87 -2.74 4.75
N LEU A 104 5.78 -2.48 3.80
CA LEU A 104 7.11 -1.96 4.06
C LEU A 104 7.14 -0.47 3.76
N PHE A 105 7.66 0.31 4.70
CA PHE A 105 7.90 1.74 4.53
C PHE A 105 9.39 1.95 4.32
N ILE A 106 9.75 2.57 3.20
CA ILE A 106 11.15 2.70 2.78
C ILE A 106 11.42 4.17 2.44
N ARG A 107 12.50 4.71 2.99
CA ARG A 107 13.00 6.06 2.66
C ARG A 107 14.52 6.04 2.69
N ASP A 108 15.15 6.74 1.75
CA ASP A 108 16.61 6.87 1.66
C ASP A 108 17.34 5.52 1.68
N GLY A 109 16.83 4.55 0.93
CA GLY A 109 17.43 3.21 0.84
C GLY A 109 17.17 2.30 2.05
N LYS A 110 16.44 2.76 3.07
CA LYS A 110 16.28 2.05 4.34
C LYS A 110 14.82 1.79 4.66
N ILE A 111 14.54 0.60 5.19
CA ILE A 111 13.25 0.28 5.78
C ILE A 111 13.12 1.11 7.07
N CYS A 112 12.20 2.06 7.07
CA CYS A 112 11.90 2.89 8.23
C CYS A 112 10.69 2.40 9.02
N GLY A 113 9.89 1.50 8.45
CA GLY A 113 8.66 1.01 9.08
C GLY A 113 8.13 -0.29 8.49
N ARG A 114 7.27 -0.95 9.27
CA ARG A 114 6.60 -2.22 8.94
C ARG A 114 5.19 -2.20 9.51
N HIS A 115 4.20 -2.66 8.74
CA HIS A 115 2.83 -2.80 9.21
C HIS A 115 2.17 -4.05 8.62
N VAL A 116 1.40 -4.78 9.43
CA VAL A 116 0.61 -5.94 8.99
C VAL A 116 -0.85 -5.64 9.27
N GLY A 117 -1.71 -5.84 8.26
CA GLY A 117 -3.15 -5.66 8.47
C GLY A 117 -3.87 -5.06 7.28
N SER A 118 -5.20 -5.21 7.29
CA SER A 118 -6.10 -4.70 6.24
C SER A 118 -6.97 -3.53 6.72
N GLY A 119 -6.62 -2.93 7.86
CA GLY A 119 -7.33 -1.81 8.45
C GLY A 119 -7.03 -0.50 7.73
N ASN A 120 -8.05 0.10 7.10
CA ASN A 120 -7.87 1.34 6.31
C ASN A 120 -7.32 2.51 7.13
N GLY A 121 -7.85 2.71 8.35
CA GLY A 121 -7.45 3.80 9.24
C GLY A 121 -6.04 3.61 9.78
N GLU A 122 -5.70 2.37 10.16
CA GLU A 122 -4.38 1.99 10.66
C GLU A 122 -3.31 2.22 9.58
N LEU A 123 -3.51 1.71 8.36
CA LEU A 123 -2.60 1.94 7.23
C LEU A 123 -2.40 3.43 6.95
N THR A 124 -3.47 4.21 6.95
CA THR A 124 -3.38 5.67 6.71
C THR A 124 -2.58 6.36 7.83
N GLY A 125 -2.82 5.98 9.09
CA GLY A 125 -2.10 6.52 10.25
C GLY A 125 -0.59 6.20 10.22
N GLU A 126 -0.23 4.98 9.83
CA GLU A 126 1.18 4.59 9.64
C GLU A 126 1.86 5.42 8.54
N ILE A 127 1.21 5.58 7.37
CA ILE A 127 1.77 6.40 6.28
C ILE A 127 2.00 7.84 6.73
N LEU A 128 1.03 8.44 7.41
CA LEU A 128 1.15 9.81 7.95
C LEU A 128 2.30 9.91 8.95
N THR A 129 2.46 8.93 9.83
CA THR A 129 3.56 8.84 10.80
C THR A 129 4.91 8.87 10.08
N TYR A 130 5.10 8.03 9.06
CA TYR A 130 6.35 8.00 8.30
C TYR A 130 6.53 9.19 7.35
N GLN A 131 5.47 9.91 6.98
CA GLN A 131 5.58 11.22 6.32
C GLN A 131 6.07 12.32 7.28
N GLY A 132 6.18 12.05 8.57
CA GLY A 132 6.56 13.05 9.58
C GLY A 132 5.38 13.90 10.07
N VAL A 133 4.14 13.51 9.74
CA VAL A 133 2.94 14.13 10.30
C VAL A 133 2.73 13.56 11.71
N ARG A 134 2.77 14.43 12.71
CA ARG A 134 2.43 14.04 14.09
C ARG A 134 0.93 13.79 14.18
N VAL A 135 0.53 12.52 14.24
CA VAL A 135 -0.85 12.15 14.59
C VAL A 135 -0.99 12.28 16.11
N THR A 136 -1.34 13.47 16.58
CA THR A 136 -1.73 13.66 17.99
C THR A 136 -3.17 13.20 18.15
N TYR A 137 -3.38 12.13 18.92
CA TYR A 137 -4.72 11.74 19.39
C TYR A 137 -5.19 12.73 20.47
N GLU A 138 -5.38 13.98 20.08
CA GLU A 138 -5.97 14.99 20.96
C GLU A 138 -7.46 15.08 20.66
N SER A 139 -8.24 14.64 21.65
CA SER A 139 -9.65 15.00 21.77
C SER A 139 -9.79 16.48 22.14
N ARG A 140 -9.33 17.40 21.28
CA ARG A 140 -9.73 18.81 21.21
C ARG A 140 -8.95 19.53 20.12
N ILE A 141 -9.68 20.24 19.27
CA ILE A 141 -9.16 21.25 18.36
C ILE A 141 -8.38 22.29 19.17
N GLN A 142 -7.11 22.49 18.85
CA GLN A 142 -6.42 23.77 19.04
C GLN A 142 -5.97 24.28 17.67
N ILE A 143 -6.62 25.34 17.21
CA ILE A 143 -6.09 26.21 16.17
C ILE A 143 -4.98 27.01 16.84
N LEU A 144 -3.73 26.78 16.47
CA LEU A 144 -2.62 27.61 16.91
C LEU A 144 -2.58 28.89 16.08
N GLY A 145 -2.73 30.03 16.76
CA GLY A 145 -2.01 31.27 16.42
C GLY A 145 -2.75 32.31 15.58
N GLN A 146 -3.76 32.97 16.15
CA GLN A 146 -3.97 34.40 15.91
C GLN A 146 -4.10 35.09 17.27
N ASP A 147 -3.18 36.01 17.54
CA ASP A 147 -3.20 36.93 18.67
C ASP A 147 -4.35 37.93 18.50
N PHE A 148 -5.22 38.01 19.52
CA PHE A 148 -6.04 39.19 19.84
C PHE A 148 -6.30 39.24 21.34
#